data_AF-A0A6A6N7A4-F1
#
_entry.id   AF-A0A6A6N7A4-F1
#
_cell.length_a   1.000
_cell.length_b   1.000
_cell.length_c   1.000
_cell.angle_alpha   90.00
_cell.angle_beta   90.00
_cell.angle_gamma   90.00
#
_symmetry.space_group_name_H-M   'P 1'
#
loop_
_entity.id
_entity.type
_entity.pdbx_description
1 polymer ?
#
loop_
_entity_poly.entity_id
_entity_poly.type
_entity_poly.pdbx_seq_one_letter_code
_entity_poly.pdbx_strand_id
1 'polypeptide(L)'
;MKTPRGLRSLNTVWAQHLSEEVKRRFYKNWCKSKKKAFTKYSKKFESEDGKKDIQSQLEKLKKHCSVIRVLAHTQIRKMKGLKQKKAHLMEIQVNGGDVAKKVDFAYSFFEKQIPIEAVFQKDEMIDIIGVTKGKGYEGVVTRWGVTRLPRKTHRGLRKVACIGAWHPARVSFTVARAGQNGYHHRTEMNKKIYKLGKTGQESHTAITEYDRTEKDITPMGGFPHYGVVKEDYVMIKGCCVGPKKRVVTLRQSLLNQTSRVALEEIKLKFIDTSSKFGHGRFQTTQEKAKFYGRGQDNWQSTNEQGYLSLRETTAEQQVWPNPSFSLESGPVDKLGNPRTEVEYARRVFDRSPQKPKKVLIWNLLIRTYAWNGPYGEAINFYYKMLELGIQPSKFTFPIVLKACSALQAIEPGKDIHVHAKRLRLDSDVYVSTALVDMYAKCGCLDDAETVFIDMPRRDVVAWNSMIAGFSLHGVYYDETMQLLVRMQKDFISPNSSTIVAILPAIAQANA
;
A
#
# COMPACT_ATOMS: atom_id res chain seq x y z
N MET A 1 -17.04 28.85 -26.16
CA MET A 1 -17.51 29.51 -27.39
C MET A 1 -17.04 28.72 -28.61
N LYS A 2 -17.90 28.53 -29.62
CA LYS A 2 -17.52 27.94 -30.91
C LYS A 2 -16.87 29.03 -31.77
N THR A 3 -15.67 28.75 -32.27
CA THR A 3 -14.92 29.63 -33.17
C THR A 3 -14.59 28.84 -34.45
N PRO A 4 -14.21 29.50 -35.56
CA PRO A 4 -13.75 28.81 -36.76
C PRO A 4 -12.55 27.87 -36.53
N ARG A 5 -11.74 28.15 -35.48
CA ARG A 5 -10.59 27.31 -35.08
C ARG A 5 -10.94 26.22 -34.06
N GLY A 6 -12.23 25.98 -33.80
CA GLY A 6 -12.71 25.03 -32.80
C GLY A 6 -13.26 25.68 -31.53
N LEU A 7 -13.35 24.90 -30.45
CA LEU A 7 -13.91 25.39 -29.19
C LEU A 7 -12.85 26.15 -28.39
N ARG A 8 -13.19 27.37 -27.94
CA ARG A 8 -12.38 28.17 -27.02
C ARG A 8 -13.09 28.35 -25.69
N SER A 9 -12.35 28.25 -24.58
CA SER A 9 -12.86 28.61 -23.26
C SER A 9 -13.12 30.12 -23.22
N LEU A 10 -14.35 30.50 -22.88
CA LEU A 10 -14.73 31.91 -22.75
C LEU A 10 -14.46 32.41 -21.32
N ASN A 11 -15.01 31.69 -20.35
CA ASN A 11 -14.85 32.00 -18.93
C ASN A 11 -14.99 30.74 -18.08
N THR A 12 -14.58 30.81 -16.81
CA THR A 12 -14.69 29.75 -15.82
C THR A 12 -15.20 30.32 -14.51
N VAL A 13 -16.39 29.90 -14.10
CA VAL A 13 -16.99 30.24 -12.80
C VAL A 13 -16.68 29.10 -11.82
N TRP A 14 -16.21 29.44 -10.63
CA TRP A 14 -15.93 28.46 -9.56
C TRP A 14 -16.94 28.59 -8.44
N ALA A 15 -17.14 27.52 -7.67
CA ALA A 15 -17.92 27.57 -6.43
C ALA A 15 -17.22 28.39 -5.35
N GLN A 16 -17.99 28.90 -4.39
CA GLN A 16 -17.48 29.69 -3.27
C GLN A 16 -16.57 28.83 -2.38
N HIS A 17 -17.08 27.68 -1.94
CA HIS A 17 -16.39 26.78 -1.03
C HIS A 17 -15.73 25.62 -1.77
N LEU A 18 -14.46 25.81 -2.16
CA LEU A 18 -13.65 24.74 -2.73
C LEU A 18 -12.98 23.87 -1.65
N SER A 19 -13.14 22.56 -1.79
CA SER A 19 -12.52 21.56 -0.91
C SER A 19 -10.99 21.64 -0.92
N GLU A 20 -10.36 21.30 0.22
CA GLU A 20 -8.90 21.26 0.35
C GLU A 20 -8.26 20.27 -0.65
N GLU A 21 -8.95 19.16 -0.96
CA GLU A 21 -8.47 18.13 -1.88
C GLU A 21 -8.27 18.65 -3.30
N VAL A 22 -9.14 19.57 -3.75
CA VAL A 22 -9.02 20.24 -5.05
C VAL A 22 -8.01 21.36 -4.99
N LYS A 23 -7.97 22.12 -3.90
CA LYS A 23 -6.94 23.15 -3.70
C LYS A 23 -5.53 22.55 -3.80
N ARG A 24 -5.32 21.33 -3.30
CA ARG A 24 -4.08 20.56 -3.49
C ARG A 24 -3.69 20.34 -4.95
N ARG A 25 -4.64 20.41 -5.89
CA ARG A 25 -4.35 20.28 -7.31
C ARG A 25 -3.46 21.40 -7.86
N PHE A 26 -3.61 22.60 -7.32
CA PHE A 26 -2.89 23.81 -7.73
C PHE A 26 -1.51 23.97 -7.09
N TYR A 27 -1.08 22.98 -6.30
CA TYR A 27 0.25 22.97 -5.71
C TYR A 27 0.99 21.68 -6.07
N LYS A 28 2.27 21.82 -6.44
CA LYS A 28 3.18 20.67 -6.51
C LYS A 28 3.57 20.22 -5.09
N ASN A 29 3.97 21.19 -4.25
CA ASN A 29 4.40 20.96 -2.86
C ASN A 29 3.41 21.57 -1.86
N TRP A 30 2.31 20.88 -1.59
CA TRP A 30 1.24 21.38 -0.69
C TRP A 30 1.74 21.78 0.70
N CYS A 31 2.56 20.94 1.34
CA CYS A 31 2.97 21.14 2.73
C CYS A 31 3.86 22.37 2.93
N LYS A 32 4.66 22.74 1.92
CA LYS A 32 5.56 23.91 1.94
C LYS A 32 4.91 25.19 1.41
N SER A 33 3.67 25.11 0.93
CA SER A 33 2.98 26.24 0.31
C SER A 33 2.16 27.02 1.34
N LYS A 34 1.94 28.32 1.08
CA LYS A 34 1.03 29.17 1.88
C LYS A 34 -0.46 28.84 1.72
N LYS A 35 -0.82 27.88 0.83
CA LYS A 35 -2.19 27.36 0.58
C LYS A 35 -3.24 28.45 0.25
N LYS A 36 -2.83 29.52 -0.44
CA LYS A 36 -3.66 30.68 -0.83
C LYS A 36 -4.51 30.49 -2.12
N ALA A 37 -4.58 29.30 -2.70
CA ALA A 37 -5.36 29.07 -3.91
C ALA A 37 -6.85 29.37 -3.66
N PHE A 38 -7.45 30.17 -4.55
CA PHE A 38 -8.86 30.58 -4.51
C PHE A 38 -9.32 31.39 -3.28
N THR A 39 -8.41 31.83 -2.39
CA THR A 39 -8.80 32.61 -1.21
C THR A 39 -9.41 33.96 -1.58
N LYS A 40 -8.84 34.68 -2.55
CA LYS A 40 -9.41 35.93 -3.08
C LYS A 40 -10.70 35.70 -3.86
N TYR A 41 -10.81 34.57 -4.57
CA TYR A 41 -12.00 34.26 -5.36
C TYR A 41 -13.21 33.96 -4.46
N SER A 42 -13.03 33.19 -3.40
CA SER A 42 -14.07 32.90 -2.40
C SER A 42 -14.67 34.19 -1.82
N LYS A 43 -13.84 35.22 -1.57
CA LYS A 43 -14.30 36.51 -1.04
C LYS A 43 -15.19 37.30 -1.99
N LYS A 44 -15.17 37.01 -3.30
CA LYS A 44 -16.09 37.65 -4.26
C LYS A 44 -17.55 37.31 -3.97
N PHE A 45 -17.83 36.17 -3.35
CA PHE A 45 -19.19 35.81 -2.96
C PHE A 45 -19.66 36.54 -1.68
N GLU A 46 -18.75 37.17 -0.95
CA GLU A 46 -19.06 37.93 0.26
C GLU A 46 -19.47 39.38 -0.08
N SER A 47 -18.90 39.98 -1.13
CA SER A 47 -19.23 41.34 -1.56
C SER A 47 -20.32 41.37 -2.63
N GLU A 48 -21.19 42.38 -2.57
CA GLU A 48 -22.27 42.56 -3.56
C GLU A 48 -21.73 42.79 -4.98
N ASP A 49 -20.66 43.56 -5.14
CA ASP A 49 -20.01 43.77 -6.44
C ASP A 49 -19.41 42.48 -7.00
N GLY A 50 -18.89 41.61 -6.13
CA GLY A 50 -18.34 40.32 -6.54
C GLY A 50 -19.42 39.34 -6.99
N LYS A 51 -20.58 39.31 -6.30
CA LYS A 51 -21.75 38.55 -6.73
C LYS A 51 -22.27 39.03 -8.08
N LYS A 52 -22.33 40.36 -8.31
CA LYS A 52 -22.69 40.95 -9.61
C LYS A 52 -21.72 40.55 -10.72
N ASP A 53 -20.41 40.54 -10.46
CA ASP A 53 -19.40 40.04 -11.41
C ASP A 53 -19.69 38.57 -11.76
N ILE A 54 -19.90 37.70 -10.79
CA ILE A 54 -20.19 36.27 -11.02
C ILE A 54 -21.47 36.10 -11.85
N GLN A 55 -22.54 36.84 -11.54
CA GLN A 55 -23.78 36.80 -12.30
C GLN A 55 -23.59 37.26 -13.75
N SER A 56 -22.85 38.35 -13.96
CA SER A 56 -22.48 38.82 -15.31
C SER A 56 -21.68 37.77 -16.08
N GLN A 57 -20.81 37.02 -15.39
CA GLN A 57 -20.07 35.91 -16.01
C GLN A 57 -20.99 34.76 -16.42
N LEU A 58 -21.97 34.40 -15.59
CA LEU A 58 -22.97 33.39 -15.93
C LEU A 58 -23.80 33.83 -17.14
N GLU A 59 -24.23 35.08 -17.20
CA GLU A 59 -24.97 35.64 -18.35
C GLU A 59 -24.15 35.61 -19.65
N LYS A 60 -22.85 35.95 -19.57
CA LYS A 60 -21.93 35.81 -20.72
C LYS A 60 -21.84 34.36 -21.21
N LEU A 61 -21.84 33.39 -20.29
CA LEU A 61 -21.86 31.97 -20.65
C LEU A 61 -23.17 31.61 -21.36
N LYS A 62 -24.32 32.05 -20.83
CA LYS A 62 -25.64 31.79 -21.46
C LYS A 62 -25.72 32.35 -22.87
N LYS A 63 -25.19 33.56 -23.11
CA LYS A 63 -25.32 34.27 -24.39
C LYS A 63 -24.35 33.80 -25.47
N HIS A 64 -23.10 33.47 -25.12
CA HIS A 64 -22.03 33.29 -26.10
C HIS A 64 -21.47 31.86 -26.19
N CYS A 65 -21.75 30.99 -25.21
CA CYS A 65 -21.24 29.62 -25.25
C CYS A 65 -22.22 28.67 -25.92
N SER A 66 -21.70 27.83 -26.82
CA SER A 66 -22.46 26.72 -27.41
C SER A 66 -22.37 25.42 -26.60
N VAL A 67 -21.31 25.28 -25.81
CA VAL A 67 -21.01 24.08 -25.01
C VAL A 67 -20.69 24.52 -23.59
N ILE A 68 -21.38 23.91 -22.63
CA ILE A 68 -21.18 24.13 -21.19
C ILE A 68 -20.56 22.87 -20.59
N ARG A 69 -19.54 23.06 -19.75
CA ARG A 69 -18.85 21.99 -19.03
C ARG A 69 -18.75 22.36 -17.56
N VAL A 70 -18.98 21.37 -16.72
CA VAL A 70 -18.82 21.48 -15.27
C VAL A 70 -17.44 20.93 -14.89
N LEU A 71 -16.74 21.66 -14.04
CA LEU A 71 -15.51 21.19 -13.42
C LEU A 71 -15.86 20.35 -12.18
N ALA A 72 -15.79 19.03 -12.32
CA ALA A 72 -16.04 18.10 -11.24
C ALA A 72 -14.73 17.51 -10.72
N HIS A 73 -14.70 17.14 -9.44
CA HIS A 73 -13.53 16.49 -8.85
C HIS A 73 -13.91 15.26 -8.04
N THR A 74 -13.02 14.26 -8.05
CA THR A 74 -13.18 13.07 -7.20
C THR A 74 -12.90 13.39 -5.73
N GLN A 75 -13.51 12.63 -4.82
CA GLN A 75 -13.24 12.70 -3.37
C GLN A 75 -12.30 11.58 -2.95
N ILE A 76 -11.00 11.77 -3.16
CA ILE A 76 -10.03 10.68 -3.04
C ILE A 76 -9.76 10.27 -1.59
N ARG A 77 -9.98 11.15 -0.60
CA ARG A 77 -9.77 10.79 0.82
C ARG A 77 -10.80 9.81 1.37
N LYS A 78 -11.99 9.74 0.78
CA LYS A 78 -12.98 8.71 1.13
C LYS A 78 -12.42 7.30 0.87
N MET A 79 -11.56 7.17 -0.13
CA MET A 79 -10.88 5.92 -0.46
C MET A 79 -9.71 5.62 0.50
N LYS A 80 -10.00 5.02 1.66
CA LYS A 80 -9.00 4.69 2.70
C LYS A 80 -7.83 3.80 2.22
N GLY A 81 -7.99 3.08 1.12
CA GLY A 81 -6.94 2.23 0.52
C GLY A 81 -5.90 2.98 -0.34
N LEU A 82 -6.11 4.26 -0.64
CA LEU A 82 -5.19 5.09 -1.42
C LEU A 82 -4.44 6.10 -0.54
N LYS A 83 -3.12 6.20 -0.75
CA LYS A 83 -2.27 7.18 -0.05
C LYS A 83 -2.43 8.60 -0.61
N GLN A 84 -2.99 8.74 -1.81
CA GLN A 84 -3.10 10.01 -2.51
C GLN A 84 -4.18 10.90 -1.87
N LYS A 85 -3.83 12.16 -1.59
CA LYS A 85 -4.75 13.18 -1.01
C LYS A 85 -5.16 14.27 -2.00
N LYS A 86 -4.65 14.19 -3.24
CA LYS A 86 -4.85 15.18 -4.31
C LYS A 86 -6.02 14.72 -5.20
N ALA A 87 -7.09 15.50 -5.27
CA ALA A 87 -8.27 15.14 -6.05
C ALA A 87 -8.01 15.17 -7.56
N HIS A 88 -8.72 14.30 -8.28
CA HIS A 88 -8.76 14.34 -9.74
C HIS A 88 -9.90 15.27 -10.19
N LEU A 89 -9.57 16.52 -10.53
CA LEU A 89 -10.39 17.45 -11.32
C LEU A 89 -10.46 17.06 -12.80
N MET A 90 -11.67 17.11 -13.38
CA MET A 90 -11.98 16.85 -14.78
C MET A 90 -13.17 17.72 -15.22
N GLU A 91 -13.20 18.12 -16.49
CA GLU A 91 -14.36 18.74 -17.12
C GLU A 91 -15.34 17.66 -17.61
N ILE A 92 -16.61 17.82 -17.28
CA ILE A 92 -17.71 16.96 -17.75
C ILE A 92 -18.68 17.85 -18.51
N GLN A 93 -19.01 17.48 -19.75
CA GLN A 93 -19.93 18.24 -20.58
C GLN A 93 -21.38 18.02 -20.11
N VAL A 94 -22.13 19.11 -19.98
CA VAL A 94 -23.58 19.04 -19.71
C VAL A 94 -24.32 18.94 -21.03
N ASN A 95 -25.08 17.86 -21.18
CA ASN A 95 -25.86 17.57 -22.38
C ASN A 95 -27.35 17.80 -22.12
N GLY A 96 -28.14 17.90 -23.20
CA GLY A 96 -29.60 18.12 -23.14
C GLY A 96 -30.02 19.58 -22.91
N GLY A 97 -31.18 19.97 -23.48
CA GLY A 97 -31.75 21.30 -23.31
C GLY A 97 -30.97 22.46 -23.94
N ASP A 98 -31.45 23.68 -23.67
CA ASP A 98 -30.84 24.93 -24.12
C ASP A 98 -29.64 25.34 -23.24
N VAL A 99 -28.74 26.17 -23.78
CA VAL A 99 -27.53 26.66 -23.10
C VAL A 99 -27.87 27.35 -21.79
N ALA A 100 -28.91 28.20 -21.75
CA ALA A 100 -29.30 28.89 -20.53
C ALA A 100 -29.66 27.90 -19.41
N LYS A 101 -30.50 26.91 -19.75
CA LYS A 101 -30.89 25.83 -18.82
C LYS A 101 -29.70 24.99 -18.37
N LYS A 102 -28.72 24.73 -19.24
CA LYS A 102 -27.48 24.02 -18.87
C LYS A 102 -26.65 24.79 -17.85
N VAL A 103 -26.55 26.12 -18.00
CA VAL A 103 -25.81 26.97 -17.05
C VAL A 103 -26.51 26.98 -15.69
N ASP A 104 -27.83 27.13 -15.67
CA ASP A 104 -28.62 27.14 -14.42
C ASP A 104 -28.57 25.79 -13.73
N PHE A 105 -28.71 24.70 -14.50
CA PHE A 105 -28.52 23.34 -14.02
C PHE A 105 -27.13 23.19 -13.40
N ALA A 106 -26.06 23.52 -14.12
CA ALA A 106 -24.69 23.43 -13.63
C ALA A 106 -24.47 24.22 -12.33
N TYR A 107 -24.99 25.44 -12.26
CA TYR A 107 -24.87 26.30 -11.08
C TYR A 107 -25.63 25.73 -9.87
N SER A 108 -26.80 25.11 -10.08
CA SER A 108 -27.59 24.49 -9.01
C SER A 108 -26.89 23.31 -8.31
N PHE A 109 -25.91 22.69 -8.98
CA PHE A 109 -25.08 21.59 -8.47
C PHE A 109 -23.78 22.03 -7.81
N PHE A 110 -23.51 23.35 -7.73
CA PHE A 110 -22.33 23.82 -7.01
C PHE A 110 -22.35 23.33 -5.56
N GLU A 111 -21.20 22.84 -5.10
CA GLU A 111 -20.97 22.32 -3.74
C GLU A 111 -21.79 21.07 -3.37
N LYS A 112 -22.60 20.54 -4.29
CA LYS A 112 -23.35 19.29 -4.11
C LYS A 112 -22.60 18.10 -4.70
N GLN A 113 -22.76 16.94 -4.06
CA GLN A 113 -22.20 15.68 -4.54
C GLN A 113 -23.15 15.06 -5.56
N ILE A 114 -22.60 14.55 -6.66
CA ILE A 114 -23.37 13.84 -7.69
C ILE A 114 -23.01 12.35 -7.56
N PRO A 115 -23.95 11.48 -7.15
CA PRO A 115 -23.71 10.04 -7.08
C PRO A 115 -23.64 9.45 -8.48
N ILE A 116 -23.01 8.28 -8.60
CA ILE A 116 -22.80 7.62 -9.90
C ILE A 116 -24.13 7.22 -10.58
N GLU A 117 -25.13 6.84 -9.79
CA GLU A 117 -26.49 6.48 -10.25
C GLU A 117 -27.24 7.63 -10.93
N ALA A 118 -26.88 8.88 -10.61
CA ALA A 118 -27.48 10.04 -11.26
C ALA A 118 -26.91 10.27 -12.67
N VAL A 119 -25.81 9.60 -13.03
CA VAL A 119 -25.10 9.78 -14.31
C VAL A 119 -25.26 8.56 -15.21
N PHE A 120 -25.18 7.35 -14.64
CA PHE A 120 -25.27 6.10 -15.37
C PHE A 120 -26.36 5.20 -14.83
N GLN A 121 -26.95 4.40 -15.71
CA GLN A 121 -27.97 3.44 -15.36
C GLN A 121 -27.42 2.00 -15.38
N LYS A 122 -28.08 1.10 -14.64
CA LYS A 122 -27.82 -0.34 -14.75
C LYS A 122 -28.13 -0.78 -16.19
N ASP A 123 -27.36 -1.75 -16.70
CA ASP A 123 -27.50 -2.35 -18.03
C ASP A 123 -27.17 -1.40 -19.21
N GLU A 124 -26.80 -0.14 -18.93
CA GLU A 124 -26.30 0.80 -19.93
C GLU A 124 -24.91 0.39 -20.46
N MET A 125 -24.64 0.72 -21.72
CA MET A 125 -23.35 0.56 -22.36
C MET A 125 -22.53 1.85 -22.23
N ILE A 126 -21.34 1.72 -21.65
CA ILE A 126 -20.42 2.82 -21.42
C ILE A 126 -19.07 2.59 -22.11
N ASP A 127 -18.36 3.68 -22.36
CA ASP A 127 -16.97 3.65 -22.77
C ASP A 127 -16.07 3.95 -21.57
N ILE A 128 -14.98 3.21 -21.46
CA ILE A 128 -13.97 3.41 -20.43
C ILE A 128 -12.73 3.99 -21.05
N ILE A 129 -12.32 5.15 -20.53
CA ILE A 129 -11.16 5.89 -20.98
C ILE A 129 -10.13 5.87 -19.86
N GLY A 130 -8.90 5.50 -20.19
CA GLY A 130 -7.85 5.50 -19.19
C GLY A 130 -6.47 5.25 -19.78
N VAL A 131 -5.50 5.06 -18.89
CA VAL A 131 -4.11 4.83 -19.26
C VAL A 131 -3.72 3.42 -18.88
N THR A 132 -3.25 2.64 -19.85
CA THR A 132 -2.89 1.23 -19.64
C THR A 132 -1.77 1.04 -18.60
N LYS A 133 -1.63 -0.20 -18.09
CA LYS A 133 -0.53 -0.56 -17.19
C LYS A 133 0.81 -0.34 -17.91
N GLY A 134 1.72 0.39 -17.28
CA GLY A 134 3.07 0.59 -17.80
C GLY A 134 3.88 -0.70 -17.71
N LYS A 135 4.53 -1.08 -18.81
CA LYS A 135 5.49 -2.20 -18.87
C LYS A 135 6.94 -1.72 -19.02
N GLY A 136 7.13 -0.43 -19.33
CA GLY A 136 8.45 0.16 -19.54
C GLY A 136 8.93 -0.05 -20.97
N TYR A 137 10.25 -0.14 -21.16
CA TYR A 137 10.86 -0.42 -22.46
C TYR A 137 10.77 -1.91 -22.76
N GLU A 138 10.09 -2.26 -23.85
CA GLU A 138 9.85 -3.64 -24.27
C GLU A 138 10.43 -3.90 -25.67
N GLY A 139 10.82 -5.16 -25.91
CA GLY A 139 11.32 -5.61 -27.21
C GLY A 139 10.24 -5.62 -28.29
N VAL A 140 10.65 -5.77 -29.56
CA VAL A 140 9.72 -5.80 -30.70
C VAL A 140 8.66 -6.90 -30.59
N VAL A 141 9.04 -8.07 -30.07
CA VAL A 141 8.16 -9.24 -29.94
C VAL A 141 6.99 -8.96 -28.99
N THR A 142 7.27 -8.40 -27.80
CA THR A 142 6.24 -8.13 -26.79
C THR A 142 5.46 -6.85 -27.07
N ARG A 143 6.06 -5.87 -27.74
CA ARG A 143 5.42 -4.59 -28.08
C ARG A 143 4.51 -4.70 -29.31
N TRP A 144 4.95 -5.39 -30.36
CA TRP A 144 4.27 -5.44 -31.66
C TRP A 144 3.74 -6.83 -32.02
N GLY A 145 4.06 -7.87 -31.24
CA GLY A 145 3.62 -9.24 -31.53
C GLY A 145 4.35 -9.90 -32.69
N VAL A 146 5.51 -9.39 -33.11
CA VAL A 146 6.28 -9.99 -34.21
C VAL A 146 6.80 -11.38 -33.82
N THR A 147 6.88 -12.27 -34.81
CA THR A 147 7.44 -13.61 -34.62
C THR A 147 8.91 -13.55 -34.21
N ARG A 148 9.32 -14.49 -33.36
CA ARG A 148 10.74 -14.64 -33.01
C ARG A 148 11.49 -15.18 -34.23
N LEU A 149 12.73 -14.73 -34.42
CA LEU A 149 13.62 -15.29 -35.42
C LEU A 149 13.96 -16.75 -35.05
N PRO A 150 14.35 -17.59 -36.01
CA PRO A 150 14.76 -18.97 -35.72
C PRO A 150 16.02 -19.01 -34.83
N ARG A 151 16.15 -20.06 -34.00
CA ARG A 151 17.18 -20.17 -32.95
C ARG A 151 18.63 -20.00 -33.46
N LYS A 152 18.92 -20.35 -34.71
CA LYS A 152 20.26 -20.32 -35.30
C LYS A 152 20.75 -18.92 -35.71
N THR A 153 19.99 -17.85 -35.48
CA THR A 153 20.45 -16.49 -35.84
C THR A 153 21.52 -15.97 -34.86
N HIS A 154 22.70 -15.64 -35.38
CA HIS A 154 23.86 -15.16 -34.59
C HIS A 154 23.61 -13.85 -33.82
N ARG A 155 22.80 -12.92 -34.36
CA ARG A 155 22.62 -11.57 -33.80
C ARG A 155 21.42 -11.42 -32.85
N GLY A 156 20.73 -12.50 -32.52
CA GLY A 156 19.70 -12.55 -31.47
C GLY A 156 18.27 -12.82 -31.97
N LEU A 157 17.52 -13.56 -31.14
CA LEU A 157 16.23 -14.16 -31.46
C LEU A 157 15.04 -13.18 -31.53
N ARG A 158 15.05 -12.14 -30.67
CA ARG A 158 13.88 -11.27 -30.43
C ARG A 158 14.02 -9.92 -31.16
N LYS A 159 14.23 -10.00 -32.47
CA LYS A 159 14.46 -8.85 -33.36
C LYS A 159 13.61 -8.97 -34.62
N VAL A 160 13.44 -7.84 -35.31
CA VAL A 160 12.94 -7.84 -36.70
C VAL A 160 14.16 -8.02 -37.61
N ALA A 161 14.10 -8.95 -38.56
CA ALA A 161 15.24 -9.26 -39.44
C ALA A 161 15.58 -8.09 -40.38
N CYS A 162 14.59 -7.58 -41.11
CA CYS A 162 14.73 -6.47 -42.05
C CYS A 162 13.85 -5.29 -41.61
N ILE A 163 14.44 -4.09 -41.52
CA ILE A 163 13.74 -2.87 -41.06
C ILE A 163 13.38 -1.90 -42.20
N GLY A 164 13.65 -2.27 -43.45
CA GLY A 164 13.34 -1.48 -44.64
C GLY A 164 14.10 -1.98 -45.87
N ALA A 165 13.57 -1.69 -47.05
CA ALA A 165 14.29 -1.87 -48.31
C ALA A 165 15.42 -0.83 -48.44
N TRP A 166 16.32 -1.01 -49.42
CA TRP A 166 17.39 -0.03 -49.71
C TRP A 166 16.81 1.34 -50.05
N HIS A 167 15.86 1.38 -50.98
CA HIS A 167 15.09 2.57 -51.31
C HIS A 167 13.68 2.42 -50.74
N PRO A 168 13.19 3.33 -49.88
CA PRO A 168 13.79 4.61 -49.50
C PRO A 168 14.91 4.49 -48.46
N ALA A 169 15.89 5.41 -48.48
CA ALA A 169 17.02 5.49 -47.55
C ALA A 169 16.63 6.00 -46.14
N ARG A 170 15.49 5.54 -45.62
CA ARG A 170 14.97 5.85 -44.29
C ARG A 170 14.12 4.70 -43.78
N VAL A 171 14.19 4.44 -42.48
CA VAL A 171 13.30 3.45 -41.84
C VAL A 171 11.91 4.05 -41.69
N SER A 172 10.89 3.33 -42.15
CA SER A 172 9.49 3.77 -42.02
C SER A 172 9.03 3.76 -40.56
N PHE A 173 8.18 4.71 -40.19
CA PHE A 173 7.53 4.75 -38.87
C PHE A 173 6.58 3.56 -38.64
N THR A 174 6.14 2.90 -39.70
CA THR A 174 5.29 1.69 -39.64
C THR A 174 6.08 0.44 -39.24
N VAL A 175 7.41 0.47 -39.28
CA VAL A 175 8.26 -0.68 -38.96
C VAL A 175 8.23 -0.95 -37.46
N ALA A 176 8.03 -2.21 -37.08
CA ALA A 176 8.02 -2.62 -35.68
C ALA A 176 9.40 -2.42 -35.03
N ARG A 177 9.46 -1.54 -34.02
CA ARG A 177 10.68 -1.24 -33.25
C ARG A 177 10.45 -1.38 -31.75
N ALA A 178 11.49 -1.77 -31.01
CA ALA A 178 11.45 -1.81 -29.56
C ALA A 178 11.18 -0.41 -28.99
N GLY A 179 10.65 -0.33 -27.77
CA GLY A 179 10.32 0.96 -27.16
C GLY A 179 9.32 0.83 -26.03
N GLN A 180 8.81 1.99 -25.59
CA GLN A 180 7.79 2.05 -24.55
C GLN A 180 6.56 1.20 -24.91
N ASN A 181 6.17 0.32 -23.98
CA ASN A 181 4.94 -0.44 -24.05
C ASN A 181 4.12 -0.22 -22.77
N GLY A 182 2.83 0.02 -22.96
CA GLY A 182 1.94 0.40 -21.88
C GLY A 182 2.14 1.84 -21.41
N TYR A 183 1.31 2.26 -20.47
CA TYR A 183 1.15 3.67 -20.12
C TYR A 183 0.64 4.52 -21.30
N HIS A 184 -0.19 3.93 -22.15
CA HIS A 184 -0.80 4.62 -23.29
C HIS A 184 -2.26 4.95 -22.98
N HIS A 185 -2.72 6.10 -23.45
CA HIS A 185 -4.13 6.47 -23.40
C HIS A 185 -4.94 5.57 -24.35
N ARG A 186 -6.00 4.93 -23.84
CA ARG A 186 -6.87 4.02 -24.58
C ARG A 186 -8.32 4.19 -24.16
N THR A 187 -9.21 3.88 -25.09
CA THR A 187 -10.64 3.82 -24.87
C THR A 187 -11.09 2.39 -25.15
N GLU A 188 -11.65 1.72 -24.14
CA GLU A 188 -12.37 0.47 -24.29
C GLU A 188 -13.86 0.79 -24.40
N MET A 189 -14.43 0.60 -25.58
CA MET A 189 -15.83 0.93 -25.87
C MET A 189 -16.77 -0.20 -25.45
N ASN A 190 -18.06 0.11 -25.36
CA ASN A 190 -19.15 -0.88 -25.29
C ASN A 190 -19.03 -1.84 -24.08
N LYS A 191 -18.75 -1.27 -22.90
CA LYS A 191 -18.71 -1.99 -21.63
C LYS A 191 -20.06 -1.88 -20.95
N LYS A 192 -20.71 -3.02 -20.73
CA LYS A 192 -22.00 -3.06 -20.06
C LYS A 192 -21.83 -2.90 -18.55
N ILE A 193 -22.69 -2.10 -17.94
CA ILE A 193 -22.81 -2.00 -16.48
C ILE A 193 -23.70 -3.14 -15.98
N TYR A 194 -23.16 -4.04 -15.17
CA TYR A 194 -23.92 -5.15 -14.59
C TYR A 194 -24.62 -4.78 -13.29
N LYS A 195 -23.96 -3.95 -12.47
CA LYS A 195 -24.48 -3.54 -11.15
C LYS A 195 -23.89 -2.19 -10.75
N LEU A 196 -24.74 -1.34 -10.17
CA LEU A 196 -24.36 -0.14 -9.45
C LEU A 196 -24.64 -0.41 -7.98
N GLY A 197 -23.61 -0.36 -7.15
CA GLY A 197 -23.74 -0.56 -5.72
C GLY A 197 -23.52 0.74 -4.98
N LYS A 198 -24.49 1.15 -4.15
CA LYS A 198 -24.46 2.42 -3.44
C LYS A 198 -24.42 2.24 -1.94
N THR A 199 -23.46 2.90 -1.32
CA THR A 199 -23.17 2.80 0.10
C THR A 199 -24.42 3.10 0.94
N GLY A 200 -24.74 2.20 1.88
CA GLY A 200 -25.90 2.33 2.76
C GLY A 200 -27.23 1.85 2.16
N GLN A 201 -27.23 1.36 0.92
CA GLN A 201 -28.37 0.68 0.30
C GLN A 201 -28.08 -0.81 0.14
N GLU A 202 -29.14 -1.62 0.04
CA GLU A 202 -29.03 -3.06 -0.23
C GLU A 202 -28.28 -3.35 -1.55
N SER A 203 -28.40 -2.43 -2.53
CA SER A 203 -27.68 -2.49 -3.81
C SER A 203 -26.15 -2.56 -3.64
N HIS A 204 -25.59 -2.09 -2.51
CA HIS A 204 -24.16 -2.21 -2.21
C HIS A 204 -23.73 -3.66 -2.00
N THR A 205 -24.58 -4.49 -1.42
CA THR A 205 -24.21 -5.88 -1.14
C THR A 205 -23.94 -6.65 -2.43
N ALA A 206 -23.11 -7.68 -2.36
CA ALA A 206 -22.88 -8.60 -3.48
C ALA A 206 -23.86 -9.79 -3.48
N ILE A 207 -25.03 -9.59 -2.86
CA ILE A 207 -26.11 -10.58 -2.82
C ILE A 207 -26.85 -10.56 -4.15
N THR A 208 -27.30 -11.74 -4.55
CA THR A 208 -28.19 -11.99 -5.69
C THR A 208 -29.43 -12.75 -5.20
N GLU A 209 -30.48 -12.82 -6.01
CA GLU A 209 -31.75 -13.53 -5.65
C GLU A 209 -31.55 -15.00 -5.23
N TYR A 210 -30.44 -15.62 -5.65
CA TYR A 210 -30.12 -17.02 -5.37
C TYR A 210 -29.20 -17.22 -4.16
N ASP A 211 -28.56 -16.16 -3.68
CA ASP A 211 -27.62 -16.23 -2.57
C ASP A 211 -28.37 -16.29 -1.24
N ARG A 212 -28.11 -17.33 -0.44
CA ARG A 212 -28.69 -17.48 0.91
C ARG A 212 -27.92 -16.71 1.99
N THR A 213 -26.67 -16.35 1.71
CA THR A 213 -25.75 -15.73 2.66
C THR A 213 -25.46 -14.30 2.25
N GLU A 214 -25.57 -13.39 3.20
CA GLU A 214 -25.15 -12.01 2.99
C GLU A 214 -23.64 -11.94 2.75
N LYS A 215 -23.24 -11.23 1.69
CA LYS A 215 -21.86 -11.01 1.33
C LYS A 215 -21.66 -9.63 0.73
N ASP A 216 -20.53 -9.01 1.04
CA ASP A 216 -20.09 -7.76 0.44
C ASP A 216 -19.33 -8.02 -0.86
N ILE A 217 -19.24 -7.02 -1.74
CA ILE A 217 -18.48 -7.11 -3.00
C ILE A 217 -16.97 -7.32 -2.78
N THR A 218 -16.49 -6.93 -1.59
CA THR A 218 -15.11 -7.15 -1.22
C THR A 218 -14.86 -8.65 -0.98
N PRO A 219 -13.92 -9.29 -1.71
CA PRO A 219 -13.62 -10.69 -1.48
C PRO A 219 -12.95 -10.90 -0.12
N MET A 220 -12.96 -12.13 0.39
CA MET A 220 -12.24 -12.46 1.64
C MET A 220 -10.77 -12.01 1.58
N GLY A 221 -10.34 -11.23 2.59
CA GLY A 221 -8.99 -10.64 2.64
C GLY A 221 -8.80 -9.37 1.79
N GLY A 222 -9.84 -8.91 1.09
CA GLY A 222 -9.81 -7.71 0.24
C GLY A 222 -9.25 -7.95 -1.16
N PHE A 223 -9.43 -6.98 -2.04
CA PHE A 223 -8.87 -7.03 -3.38
C PHE A 223 -7.33 -6.91 -3.32
N PRO A 224 -6.55 -7.86 -3.90
CA PRO A 224 -5.10 -7.85 -3.82
C PRO A 224 -4.50 -6.54 -4.33
N HIS A 225 -3.60 -5.94 -3.56
CA HIS A 225 -2.99 -4.63 -3.84
C HIS A 225 -3.95 -3.45 -4.00
N TYR A 226 -5.24 -3.61 -3.68
CA TYR A 226 -6.24 -2.53 -3.66
C TYR A 226 -6.76 -2.27 -2.25
N GLY A 227 -7.28 -3.30 -1.60
CA GLY A 227 -7.92 -3.24 -0.28
C GLY A 227 -9.43 -3.52 -0.36
N VAL A 228 -10.17 -2.96 0.59
CA VAL A 228 -11.63 -3.13 0.73
C VAL A 228 -12.36 -2.04 -0.06
N VAL A 229 -13.48 -2.39 -0.69
CA VAL A 229 -14.40 -1.43 -1.31
C VAL A 229 -15.45 -1.04 -0.26
N LYS A 230 -15.54 0.25 0.06
CA LYS A 230 -16.49 0.77 1.08
C LYS A 230 -17.44 1.83 0.54
N GLU A 231 -17.04 2.49 -0.54
CA GLU A 231 -17.83 3.51 -1.21
C GLU A 231 -18.63 2.86 -2.35
N ASP A 232 -19.33 3.69 -3.12
CA ASP A 232 -20.07 3.26 -4.30
C ASP A 232 -19.15 2.58 -5.31
N TYR A 233 -19.66 1.54 -5.97
CA TYR A 233 -18.93 0.82 -7.00
C TYR A 233 -19.77 0.56 -8.25
N VAL A 234 -19.07 0.33 -9.35
CA VAL A 234 -19.65 -0.04 -10.63
C VAL A 234 -19.05 -1.37 -11.06
N MET A 235 -19.90 -2.35 -11.31
CA MET A 235 -19.50 -3.61 -11.91
C MET A 235 -19.66 -3.50 -13.42
N ILE A 236 -18.56 -3.66 -14.14
CA ILE A 236 -18.50 -3.54 -15.61
C ILE A 236 -18.17 -4.89 -16.25
N LYS A 237 -18.63 -5.10 -17.48
CA LYS A 237 -18.33 -6.28 -18.28
C LYS A 237 -16.83 -6.38 -18.62
N GLY A 238 -16.21 -7.50 -18.26
CA GLY A 238 -14.87 -7.88 -18.72
C GLY A 238 -13.73 -7.07 -18.08
N CYS A 239 -12.66 -6.87 -18.84
CA CYS A 239 -11.48 -6.12 -18.37
C CYS A 239 -11.67 -4.60 -18.42
N CYS A 240 -10.74 -3.90 -17.77
CA CYS A 240 -10.63 -2.44 -17.78
C CYS A 240 -9.16 -2.04 -17.92
N VAL A 241 -8.90 -0.91 -18.59
CA VAL A 241 -7.56 -0.38 -18.79
C VAL A 241 -6.88 0.01 -17.48
N GLY A 242 -5.60 -0.35 -17.36
CA GLY A 242 -4.75 0.09 -16.27
C GLY A 242 -4.64 -0.90 -15.12
N PRO A 243 -3.70 -0.67 -14.18
CA PRO A 243 -3.59 -1.41 -12.95
C PRO A 243 -4.64 -0.95 -11.92
N LYS A 244 -4.81 -1.73 -10.86
CA LYS A 244 -5.57 -1.34 -9.66
C LYS A 244 -5.06 0.00 -9.10
N LYS A 245 -5.94 0.77 -8.45
CA LYS A 245 -5.69 2.12 -7.91
C LYS A 245 -5.42 3.21 -8.97
N ARG A 246 -5.62 2.92 -10.26
CA ARG A 246 -5.56 3.93 -11.32
C ARG A 246 -6.92 4.57 -11.53
N VAL A 247 -6.93 5.88 -11.77
CA VAL A 247 -8.12 6.60 -12.21
C VAL A 247 -8.51 6.14 -13.62
N VAL A 248 -9.79 5.82 -13.78
CA VAL A 248 -10.40 5.56 -15.08
C VAL A 248 -11.61 6.48 -15.21
N THR A 249 -11.83 7.00 -16.41
CA THR A 249 -12.96 7.88 -16.73
C THR A 249 -14.01 7.07 -17.45
N LEU A 250 -15.21 7.02 -16.89
CA LEU A 250 -16.38 6.43 -17.53
C LEU A 250 -17.07 7.53 -18.35
N ARG A 251 -17.53 7.17 -19.54
CA ARG A 251 -18.30 8.05 -20.42
C ARG A 251 -19.46 7.25 -20.99
N GLN A 252 -20.59 7.88 -21.20
CA GLN A 252 -21.67 7.27 -21.99
C GLN A 252 -21.13 6.90 -23.38
N SER A 253 -21.64 5.81 -23.96
CA SER A 253 -21.21 5.40 -25.29
C SER A 253 -21.47 6.52 -26.29
N LEU A 254 -20.50 6.79 -27.18
CA LEU A 254 -20.70 7.78 -28.25
C LEU A 254 -21.72 7.29 -29.29
N LEU A 255 -21.84 5.97 -29.43
CA LEU A 255 -22.73 5.36 -30.39
C LEU A 255 -23.97 4.86 -29.65
N ASN A 256 -25.14 5.24 -30.16
CA ASN A 256 -26.41 4.71 -29.68
C ASN A 256 -26.45 3.21 -29.95
N GLN A 257 -26.55 2.41 -28.89
CA GLN A 257 -26.51 0.97 -29.00
C GLN A 257 -27.90 0.42 -29.27
N THR A 258 -28.07 -0.29 -30.38
CA THR A 258 -29.35 -0.93 -30.76
C THR A 258 -29.28 -2.45 -30.77
N SER A 259 -28.08 -3.02 -30.57
CA SER A 259 -27.91 -4.48 -30.57
C SER A 259 -28.64 -5.13 -29.40
N ARG A 260 -29.15 -6.34 -29.62
CA ARG A 260 -29.83 -7.14 -28.58
C ARG A 260 -28.98 -7.28 -27.30
N VAL A 261 -27.68 -7.53 -27.45
CA VAL A 261 -26.73 -7.66 -26.33
C VAL A 261 -26.57 -6.35 -25.54
N ALA A 262 -26.72 -5.21 -26.20
CA ALA A 262 -26.69 -3.92 -25.51
C ALA A 262 -27.98 -3.65 -24.74
N LEU A 263 -29.14 -4.03 -25.29
CA LEU A 263 -30.46 -3.76 -24.69
C LEU A 263 -30.92 -4.80 -23.67
N GLU A 264 -30.28 -5.97 -23.60
CA GLU A 264 -30.68 -7.03 -22.65
C GLU A 264 -30.57 -6.57 -21.18
N GLU A 265 -31.53 -6.90 -20.34
CA GLU A 265 -31.39 -6.68 -18.90
C GLU A 265 -30.59 -7.83 -18.28
N ILE A 266 -29.56 -7.52 -17.48
CA ILE A 266 -28.75 -8.56 -16.83
C ILE A 266 -29.21 -8.77 -15.40
N LYS A 267 -29.63 -10.00 -15.11
CA LYS A 267 -29.86 -10.50 -13.75
C LYS A 267 -28.67 -11.35 -13.33
N LEU A 268 -27.87 -10.82 -12.40
CA LEU A 268 -26.73 -11.55 -11.85
C LEU A 268 -27.23 -12.72 -11.01
N LYS A 269 -26.79 -13.94 -11.33
CA LYS A 269 -27.14 -15.16 -10.58
C LYS A 269 -26.19 -15.43 -9.41
N PHE A 270 -24.96 -14.94 -9.50
CA PHE A 270 -23.93 -15.18 -8.50
C PHE A 270 -22.79 -14.16 -8.65
N ILE A 271 -22.26 -13.70 -7.52
CA ILE A 271 -21.04 -12.90 -7.46
C ILE A 271 -20.03 -13.67 -6.60
N ASP A 272 -18.87 -13.96 -7.19
CA ASP A 272 -17.79 -14.70 -6.52
C ASP A 272 -16.93 -13.75 -5.67
N THR A 273 -17.05 -13.88 -4.35
CA THR A 273 -16.34 -13.11 -3.31
C THR A 273 -15.26 -13.95 -2.63
N SER A 274 -14.87 -15.07 -3.25
CA SER A 274 -13.74 -15.88 -2.79
C SER A 274 -12.42 -15.09 -2.75
N SER A 275 -11.53 -15.47 -1.82
CA SER A 275 -10.20 -14.86 -1.71
C SER A 275 -9.48 -14.91 -3.05
N LYS A 276 -9.05 -13.72 -3.52
CA LYS A 276 -8.18 -13.57 -4.70
C LYS A 276 -6.70 -13.59 -4.34
N PHE A 277 -6.38 -13.81 -3.07
CA PHE A 277 -5.04 -14.08 -2.58
C PHE A 277 -4.88 -15.61 -2.49
N GLY A 278 -4.30 -16.22 -3.54
CA GLY A 278 -4.26 -17.67 -3.70
C GLY A 278 -5.56 -18.24 -4.28
N HIS A 279 -5.92 -19.46 -3.88
CA HIS A 279 -7.10 -20.18 -4.36
C HIS A 279 -8.21 -20.17 -3.29
N GLY A 280 -9.12 -19.20 -3.36
CA GLY A 280 -10.25 -19.10 -2.42
C GLY A 280 -11.32 -20.18 -2.68
N ARG A 281 -11.68 -20.95 -1.64
CA ARG A 281 -12.74 -21.98 -1.70
C ARG A 281 -14.09 -21.55 -1.13
N PHE A 282 -14.11 -20.50 -0.31
CA PHE A 282 -15.30 -20.04 0.41
C PHE A 282 -15.66 -18.63 -0.02
N GLN A 283 -16.94 -18.30 0.06
CA GLN A 283 -17.46 -16.98 -0.32
C GLN A 283 -17.45 -16.01 0.86
N THR A 284 -17.71 -16.52 2.06
CA THR A 284 -17.70 -15.72 3.29
C THR A 284 -16.75 -16.29 4.34
N THR A 285 -16.27 -15.42 5.23
CA THR A 285 -15.44 -15.82 6.37
C THR A 285 -16.20 -16.75 7.32
N GLN A 286 -17.52 -16.55 7.45
CA GLN A 286 -18.40 -17.38 8.27
C GLN A 286 -18.53 -18.80 7.70
N GLU A 287 -18.73 -18.92 6.38
CA GLU A 287 -18.75 -20.21 5.68
C GLU A 287 -17.43 -20.96 5.88
N LYS A 288 -16.29 -20.27 5.71
CA LYS A 288 -14.96 -20.85 5.97
C LYS A 288 -14.81 -21.36 7.41
N ALA A 289 -15.25 -20.57 8.39
CA ALA A 289 -15.19 -20.92 9.80
C ALA A 289 -16.11 -22.11 10.12
N LYS A 290 -17.30 -22.17 9.51
CA LYS A 290 -18.23 -23.29 9.68
C LYS A 290 -17.69 -24.59 9.05
N PHE A 291 -17.06 -24.50 7.88
CA PHE A 291 -16.50 -25.66 7.18
C PHE A 291 -15.32 -26.30 7.92
N TYR A 292 -14.35 -25.50 8.34
CA TYR A 292 -13.17 -26.02 9.07
C TYR A 292 -13.42 -26.23 10.56
N GLY A 293 -14.55 -25.77 11.08
CA GLY A 293 -14.83 -25.74 12.51
C GLY A 293 -13.85 -24.86 13.28
N ARG A 294 -13.68 -25.15 14.57
CA ARG A 294 -12.66 -24.51 15.41
C ARG A 294 -11.30 -25.10 15.06
N GLY A 295 -10.55 -24.47 14.16
CA GLY A 295 -9.15 -24.83 13.93
C GLY A 295 -8.30 -24.70 15.20
N GLN A 296 -7.07 -25.23 15.22
CA GLN A 296 -6.16 -25.15 16.38
C GLN A 296 -5.97 -23.72 16.93
N ASP A 297 -6.06 -22.70 16.07
CA ASP A 297 -6.01 -21.28 16.48
C ASP A 297 -7.25 -20.80 17.28
N ASN A 298 -8.40 -21.50 17.16
CA ASN A 298 -9.64 -21.26 17.90
C ASN A 298 -9.87 -22.25 19.07
N TRP A 299 -9.01 -23.26 19.23
CA TRP A 299 -9.07 -24.15 20.41
C TRP A 299 -8.61 -23.41 21.68
N GLN A 300 -7.64 -22.49 21.54
CA GLN A 300 -7.19 -21.63 22.63
C GLN A 300 -8.26 -20.64 23.14
N SER A 301 -9.21 -20.21 22.30
CA SER A 301 -10.20 -19.20 22.69
C SER A 301 -11.43 -19.79 23.40
N THR A 302 -11.67 -21.10 23.31
CA THR A 302 -12.85 -21.74 23.93
C THR A 302 -12.54 -22.54 25.19
N ASN A 303 -11.29 -23.00 25.36
CA ASN A 303 -10.86 -23.58 26.63
C ASN A 303 -10.69 -22.54 27.76
N GLU A 304 -10.49 -21.25 27.45
CA GLU A 304 -10.48 -20.21 28.49
C GLU A 304 -11.86 -20.05 29.15
N GLN A 305 -12.97 -20.24 28.43
CA GLN A 305 -14.31 -20.14 29.02
C GLN A 305 -14.73 -21.39 29.81
N GLY A 306 -14.27 -22.59 29.43
CA GLY A 306 -14.52 -23.83 30.17
C GLY A 306 -13.67 -23.98 31.45
N TYR A 307 -12.48 -23.35 31.49
CA TYR A 307 -11.62 -23.36 32.68
C TYR A 307 -12.00 -22.29 33.72
N LEU A 308 -12.82 -21.30 33.36
CA LEU A 308 -13.29 -20.25 34.28
C LEU A 308 -14.42 -20.73 35.20
N SER A 309 -15.23 -21.72 34.82
CA SER A 309 -16.31 -22.24 35.68
C SER A 309 -15.88 -23.31 36.69
N LEU A 310 -14.64 -23.80 36.61
CA LEU A 310 -14.09 -24.85 37.48
C LEU A 310 -13.05 -24.34 38.49
N ARG A 311 -12.79 -23.02 38.51
CA ARG A 311 -11.85 -22.39 39.45
C ARG A 311 -12.51 -21.53 40.53
N GLU A 312 -13.84 -21.47 40.57
CA GLU A 312 -14.56 -20.73 41.63
C GLU A 312 -14.80 -21.55 42.91
N THR A 313 -14.38 -22.82 42.99
CA THR A 313 -14.64 -23.66 44.17
C THR A 313 -13.42 -24.11 44.96
N THR A 314 -12.19 -23.86 44.54
CA THR A 314 -11.01 -24.27 45.31
C THR A 314 -9.80 -23.41 44.98
N ALA A 315 -9.49 -22.42 45.83
CA ALA A 315 -8.12 -22.03 46.17
C ALA A 315 -8.15 -20.91 47.21
N GLU A 316 -7.95 -21.33 48.45
CA GLU A 316 -7.57 -20.48 49.57
C GLU A 316 -6.24 -19.77 49.32
N GLN A 317 -6.12 -18.65 50.03
CA GLN A 317 -4.96 -17.81 50.29
C GLN A 317 -3.57 -18.44 50.06
N GLN A 318 -2.78 -17.83 49.18
CA GLN A 318 -1.34 -17.73 49.41
C GLN A 318 -0.80 -16.41 48.83
N VAL A 319 -0.67 -15.43 49.71
CA VAL A 319 0.01 -14.15 49.47
C VAL A 319 1.51 -14.42 49.41
N TRP A 320 2.18 -13.95 48.36
CA TRP A 320 3.64 -13.82 48.33
C TRP A 320 4.02 -12.33 48.29
N PRO A 321 5.08 -11.93 48.99
CA PRO A 321 5.42 -10.53 49.23
C PRO A 321 6.00 -9.89 47.96
N ASN A 322 5.50 -8.70 47.61
CA ASN A 322 6.13 -7.84 46.61
C ASN A 322 7.46 -7.32 47.16
N PRO A 323 8.59 -7.45 46.44
CA PRO A 323 9.71 -6.54 46.62
C PRO A 323 9.28 -5.18 46.07
N SER A 324 9.22 -4.20 46.96
CA SER A 324 8.96 -2.80 46.65
C SER A 324 10.02 -2.27 45.68
N PHE A 325 9.64 -2.04 44.43
CA PHE A 325 10.32 -1.11 43.54
C PHE A 325 9.38 0.08 43.30
N SER A 326 9.82 1.26 43.72
CA SER A 326 9.08 2.51 43.68
C SER A 326 8.59 2.84 42.26
N LEU A 327 7.27 3.00 42.14
CA LEU A 327 6.61 3.60 40.98
C LEU A 327 6.94 5.10 40.96
N GLU A 328 7.99 5.50 40.26
CA GLU A 328 8.05 6.87 39.75
C GLU A 328 7.26 6.94 38.45
N SER A 329 6.05 7.49 38.55
CA SER A 329 5.23 7.85 37.39
C SER A 329 5.93 8.96 36.60
N GLY A 330 6.48 8.61 35.44
CA GLY A 330 7.02 9.58 34.48
C GLY A 330 5.96 10.61 34.04
N PRO A 331 6.38 11.80 33.57
CA PRO A 331 5.48 12.93 33.38
C PRO A 331 4.48 12.69 32.24
N VAL A 332 3.18 12.66 32.58
CA VAL A 332 2.05 12.61 31.64
C VAL A 332 1.78 13.98 31.00
N ASP A 333 1.26 14.03 29.77
CA ASP A 333 0.75 15.27 29.20
C ASP A 333 -0.60 15.67 29.85
N LYS A 334 -1.08 16.90 29.61
CA LYS A 334 -2.30 17.45 30.25
C LYS A 334 -3.60 16.66 29.97
N LEU A 335 -3.53 15.63 29.13
CA LEU A 335 -4.64 14.74 28.74
C LEU A 335 -4.45 13.29 29.24
N GLY A 336 -3.39 12.98 30.00
CA GLY A 336 -3.13 11.65 30.55
C GLY A 336 -2.57 10.62 29.55
N ASN A 337 -2.16 11.07 28.36
CA ASN A 337 -1.56 10.21 27.34
C ASN A 337 -0.07 9.98 27.62
N PRO A 338 0.45 8.79 27.27
CA PRO A 338 1.88 8.50 27.39
C PRO A 338 2.67 9.36 26.40
N ARG A 339 3.76 9.99 26.87
CA ARG A 339 4.57 10.93 26.06
C ARG A 339 5.52 10.19 25.10
N THR A 340 5.83 8.94 25.38
CA THR A 340 6.78 8.12 24.60
C THR A 340 6.14 6.82 24.09
N GLU A 341 6.61 6.33 22.93
CA GLU A 341 6.17 5.04 22.36
C GLU A 341 6.41 3.87 23.32
N VAL A 342 7.44 3.97 24.16
CA VAL A 342 7.84 2.99 25.17
C VAL A 342 6.80 2.91 26.30
N GLU A 343 6.34 4.04 26.81
CA GLU A 343 5.26 4.09 27.82
C GLU A 343 3.95 3.55 27.28
N TYR A 344 3.61 3.85 26.02
CA TYR A 344 2.42 3.29 25.38
C TYR A 344 2.50 1.77 25.28
N ALA A 345 3.64 1.24 24.84
CA ALA A 345 3.87 -0.19 24.74
C ALA A 345 3.78 -0.89 26.11
N ARG A 346 4.34 -0.29 27.17
CA ARG A 346 4.22 -0.80 28.54
C ARG A 346 2.76 -0.78 29.02
N ARG A 347 2.00 0.31 28.80
CA ARG A 347 0.58 0.36 29.16
C ARG A 347 -0.26 -0.69 28.42
N VAL A 348 0.00 -0.91 27.14
CA VAL A 348 -0.68 -1.96 26.34
C VAL A 348 -0.31 -3.35 26.86
N PHE A 349 0.96 -3.56 27.20
CA PHE A 349 1.43 -4.80 27.80
C PHE A 349 0.74 -5.08 29.13
N ASP A 350 0.60 -4.08 30.01
CA ASP A 350 0.02 -4.23 31.34
C ASP A 350 -1.51 -4.39 31.31
N ARG A 351 -2.19 -3.69 30.39
CA ARG A 351 -3.65 -3.78 30.21
C ARG A 351 -4.10 -5.03 29.45
N SER A 352 -3.17 -5.80 28.90
CA SER A 352 -3.50 -7.02 28.17
C SER A 352 -4.11 -8.06 29.13
N PRO A 353 -5.37 -8.49 28.91
CA PRO A 353 -6.11 -9.34 29.85
C PRO A 353 -5.63 -10.81 29.87
N GLN A 354 -4.86 -11.27 28.88
CA GLN A 354 -4.40 -12.66 28.76
C GLN A 354 -3.23 -12.99 29.69
N LYS A 355 -3.37 -14.03 30.54
CA LYS A 355 -2.30 -14.63 31.35
C LYS A 355 -2.24 -16.15 31.09
N PRO A 356 -1.12 -16.71 30.58
CA PRO A 356 0.13 -16.05 30.21
C PRO A 356 0.02 -15.23 28.92
N LYS A 357 0.73 -14.09 28.85
CA LYS A 357 0.73 -13.21 27.67
C LYS A 357 1.36 -13.91 26.47
N LYS A 358 0.76 -13.80 25.28
CA LYS A 358 1.29 -14.40 24.03
C LYS A 358 2.68 -13.87 23.68
N VAL A 359 3.51 -14.71 23.04
CA VAL A 359 4.87 -14.37 22.54
C VAL A 359 4.91 -13.08 21.72
N LEU A 360 3.88 -12.82 20.91
CA LEU A 360 3.78 -11.60 20.09
C LEU A 360 3.75 -10.31 20.94
N ILE A 361 3.09 -10.34 22.09
CA ILE A 361 2.96 -9.18 22.98
C ILE A 361 4.29 -8.89 23.67
N TRP A 362 5.02 -9.94 24.05
CA TRP A 362 6.40 -9.84 24.54
C TRP A 362 7.36 -9.30 23.46
N ASN A 363 7.30 -9.85 22.24
CA ASN A 363 8.13 -9.37 21.14
C ASN A 363 7.86 -7.89 20.83
N LEU A 364 6.61 -7.44 20.92
CA LEU A 364 6.26 -6.03 20.73
C LEU A 364 6.88 -5.15 21.82
N LEU A 365 6.75 -5.56 23.09
CA LEU A 365 7.36 -4.84 24.21
C LEU A 365 8.88 -4.77 24.05
N ILE A 366 9.55 -5.91 23.93
CA ILE A 366 11.02 -5.99 23.79
C ILE A 366 11.48 -5.16 22.58
N ARG A 367 10.74 -5.18 21.45
CA ARG A 367 11.05 -4.38 20.27
C ARG A 367 10.99 -2.88 20.52
N THR A 368 9.95 -2.41 21.21
CA THR A 368 9.81 -0.98 21.50
C THR A 368 10.98 -0.48 22.35
N TYR A 369 11.42 -1.25 23.35
CA TYR A 369 12.60 -0.93 24.15
C TYR A 369 13.91 -1.06 23.36
N ALA A 370 14.05 -2.05 22.47
CA ALA A 370 15.26 -2.26 21.68
C ALA A 370 15.50 -1.21 20.56
N TRP A 371 14.46 -0.50 20.12
CA TRP A 371 14.59 0.55 19.08
C TRP A 371 14.62 1.97 19.64
N ASN A 372 13.96 2.23 20.77
CA ASN A 372 13.82 3.57 21.33
C ASN A 372 14.63 3.76 22.63
N GLY A 373 15.22 2.70 23.17
CA GLY A 373 15.83 2.69 24.50
C GLY A 373 14.77 2.75 25.62
N PRO A 374 15.12 2.43 26.88
CA PRO A 374 16.40 1.91 27.37
C PRO A 374 16.63 0.44 26.97
N TYR A 375 17.81 0.14 26.41
CA TYR A 375 18.12 -1.19 25.84
C TYR A 375 18.26 -2.29 26.90
N GLY A 376 18.70 -1.97 28.12
CA GLY A 376 18.87 -2.95 29.21
C GLY A 376 17.54 -3.56 29.62
N GLU A 377 16.48 -2.74 29.63
CA GLU A 377 15.12 -3.21 29.89
C GLU A 377 14.61 -4.19 28.82
N ALA A 378 15.04 -4.05 27.56
CA ALA A 378 14.68 -5.02 26.52
C ALA A 378 15.25 -6.41 26.84
N ILE A 379 16.48 -6.47 27.34
CA ILE A 379 17.14 -7.71 27.76
C ILE A 379 16.47 -8.27 29.03
N ASN A 380 16.16 -7.42 30.01
CA ASN A 380 15.43 -7.82 31.23
C ASN A 380 14.06 -8.44 30.89
N PHE A 381 13.30 -7.85 29.96
CA PHE A 381 12.03 -8.40 29.53
C PHE A 381 12.16 -9.73 28.79
N TYR A 382 13.26 -9.95 28.09
CA TYR A 382 13.55 -11.25 27.50
C TYR A 382 13.76 -12.31 28.58
N TYR A 383 14.59 -12.05 29.60
CA TYR A 383 14.77 -13.02 30.70
C TYR A 383 13.47 -13.24 31.49
N LYS A 384 12.69 -12.18 31.74
CA LYS A 384 11.36 -12.30 32.37
C LYS A 384 10.37 -13.13 31.55
N MET A 385 10.45 -13.06 30.23
CA MET A 385 9.67 -13.93 29.34
C MET A 385 10.07 -15.41 29.53
N LEU A 386 11.36 -15.70 29.75
CA LEU A 386 11.86 -17.05 30.01
C LEU A 386 11.45 -17.58 31.39
N GLU A 387 11.54 -16.75 32.43
CA GLU A 387 11.11 -17.09 33.81
C GLU A 387 9.64 -17.51 33.85
N LEU A 388 8.80 -16.88 33.03
CA LEU A 388 7.38 -17.20 32.90
C LEU A 388 7.11 -18.42 32.01
N GLY A 389 8.15 -19.15 31.58
CA GLY A 389 8.04 -20.35 30.75
C GLY A 389 7.63 -20.09 29.31
N ILE A 390 7.70 -18.85 28.84
CA ILE A 390 7.25 -18.47 27.49
C ILE A 390 8.42 -18.65 26.52
N GLN A 391 8.28 -19.61 25.59
CA GLN A 391 9.36 -19.89 24.64
C GLN A 391 9.56 -18.77 23.60
N PRO A 392 10.81 -18.29 23.41
CA PRO A 392 11.15 -17.37 22.34
C PRO A 392 10.90 -17.96 20.95
N SER A 393 10.55 -17.07 20.02
CA SER A 393 10.43 -17.40 18.59
C SER A 393 11.66 -16.96 17.82
N LYS A 394 11.81 -17.41 16.57
CA LYS A 394 12.84 -16.89 15.65
C LYS A 394 12.81 -15.37 15.45
N PHE A 395 11.68 -14.72 15.71
CA PHE A 395 11.55 -13.26 15.65
C PHE A 395 12.01 -12.57 16.94
N THR A 396 12.09 -13.29 18.05
CA THR A 396 12.47 -12.76 19.37
C THR A 396 13.98 -12.49 19.44
N PHE A 397 14.79 -13.42 18.91
CA PHE A 397 16.26 -13.33 18.94
C PHE A 397 16.83 -12.07 18.25
N PRO A 398 16.45 -11.72 17.01
CA PRO A 398 16.96 -10.49 16.38
C PRO A 398 16.60 -9.20 17.13
N ILE A 399 15.47 -9.21 17.85
CA ILE A 399 15.00 -8.05 18.61
C ILE A 399 15.88 -7.86 19.86
N VAL A 400 16.13 -8.91 20.62
CA VAL A 400 16.94 -8.82 21.83
C VAL A 400 18.44 -8.65 21.50
N LEU A 401 18.95 -9.31 20.46
CA LEU A 401 20.34 -9.16 20.01
C LEU A 401 20.65 -7.73 19.55
N LYS A 402 19.66 -7.02 18.98
CA LYS A 402 19.80 -5.59 18.69
C LYS A 402 20.03 -4.76 19.96
N ALA A 403 19.32 -5.08 21.05
CA ALA A 403 19.52 -4.39 22.32
C ALA A 403 20.92 -4.69 22.90
N CYS A 404 21.39 -5.93 22.82
CA CYS A 404 22.76 -6.32 23.20
C CYS A 404 23.81 -5.55 22.39
N SER A 405 23.62 -5.48 21.07
CA SER A 405 24.50 -4.74 20.16
C SER A 405 24.56 -3.24 20.49
N ALA A 406 23.42 -2.62 20.79
CA ALA A 406 23.33 -1.20 21.14
C ALA A 406 23.98 -0.88 22.50
N LEU A 407 24.03 -1.84 23.42
CA LEU A 407 24.70 -1.73 24.71
C LEU A 407 26.16 -2.20 24.69
N GLN A 408 26.62 -2.79 23.58
CA GLN A 408 27.88 -3.55 23.52
C GLN A 408 27.96 -4.63 24.62
N ALA A 409 26.82 -5.21 25.00
CA ALA A 409 26.72 -6.20 26.06
C ALA A 409 26.98 -7.61 25.51
N ILE A 410 28.25 -8.01 25.48
CA ILE A 410 28.69 -9.29 24.90
C ILE A 410 28.22 -10.51 25.68
N GLU A 411 28.26 -10.47 27.02
CA GLU A 411 27.91 -11.62 27.87
C GLU A 411 26.44 -12.04 27.71
N PRO A 412 25.44 -11.13 27.82
CA PRO A 412 24.05 -11.48 27.49
C PRO A 412 23.88 -11.95 26.04
N GLY A 413 24.67 -11.40 25.11
CA GLY A 413 24.66 -11.81 23.70
C GLY A 413 25.08 -13.28 23.52
N LYS A 414 26.11 -13.73 24.23
CA LYS A 414 26.58 -15.13 24.24
C LYS A 414 25.54 -16.07 24.83
N ASP A 415 24.92 -15.70 25.95
CA ASP A 415 23.83 -16.49 26.56
C ASP A 415 22.66 -16.67 25.61
N ILE A 416 22.26 -15.59 24.93
CA ILE A 416 21.18 -15.60 23.95
C ILE A 416 21.55 -16.47 22.74
N HIS A 417 22.81 -16.45 22.30
CA HIS A 417 23.31 -17.32 21.24
C HIS A 417 23.25 -18.80 21.63
N VAL A 418 23.72 -19.16 22.82
CA VAL A 418 23.60 -20.53 23.37
C VAL A 418 22.12 -20.95 23.44
N HIS A 419 21.24 -20.04 23.85
CA HIS A 419 19.81 -20.33 23.87
C HIS A 419 19.24 -20.55 22.47
N ALA A 420 19.63 -19.75 21.47
CA ALA A 420 19.22 -19.94 20.08
C ALA A 420 19.67 -21.31 19.53
N LYS A 421 20.91 -21.74 19.84
CA LYS A 421 21.44 -23.07 19.50
C LYS A 421 20.63 -24.19 20.15
N ARG A 422 20.29 -24.06 21.43
CA ARG A 422 19.46 -25.05 22.15
C ARG A 422 18.08 -25.23 21.51
N LEU A 423 17.51 -24.16 20.93
CA LEU A 423 16.25 -24.21 20.19
C LEU A 423 16.41 -24.58 18.71
N ARG A 424 17.63 -24.83 18.24
CA ARG A 424 17.98 -25.08 16.83
C ARG A 424 17.56 -23.95 15.88
N LEU A 425 17.52 -22.72 16.38
CA LEU A 425 17.14 -21.51 15.64
C LEU A 425 18.34 -20.73 15.11
N ASP A 426 19.55 -21.13 15.49
CA ASP A 426 20.83 -20.58 15.06
C ASP A 426 21.13 -20.76 13.56
N SER A 427 20.47 -21.72 12.91
CA SER A 427 20.53 -21.93 11.45
C SER A 427 19.54 -21.07 10.65
N ASP A 428 18.58 -20.39 11.30
CA ASP A 428 17.66 -19.47 10.62
C ASP A 428 18.40 -18.18 10.23
N VAL A 429 18.39 -17.86 8.93
CA VAL A 429 19.14 -16.74 8.35
C VAL A 429 18.90 -15.42 9.08
N TYR A 430 17.69 -15.16 9.58
CA TYR A 430 17.41 -13.91 10.31
C TYR A 430 18.06 -13.87 11.69
N VAL A 431 18.13 -15.03 12.37
CA VAL A 431 18.77 -15.16 13.68
C VAL A 431 20.28 -15.10 13.54
N SER A 432 20.87 -15.87 12.61
CA SER A 432 22.32 -15.87 12.38
C SER A 432 22.83 -14.50 11.91
N THR A 433 22.08 -13.81 11.04
CA THR A 433 22.45 -12.44 10.61
C THR A 433 22.46 -11.46 11.78
N ALA A 434 21.51 -11.56 12.70
CA ALA A 434 21.47 -10.71 13.89
C ALA A 434 22.58 -11.05 14.89
N LEU A 435 22.98 -12.33 14.98
CA LEU A 435 24.14 -12.76 15.77
C LEU A 435 25.44 -12.19 15.20
N VAL A 436 25.65 -12.28 13.88
CA VAL A 436 26.81 -11.66 13.21
C VAL A 436 26.87 -10.16 13.48
N ASP A 437 25.76 -9.43 13.31
CA ASP A 437 25.71 -7.98 13.59
C ASP A 437 26.01 -7.65 15.06
N MET A 438 25.52 -8.46 16.00
CA MET A 438 25.76 -8.28 17.43
C MET A 438 27.22 -8.51 17.79
N TYR A 439 27.81 -9.66 17.44
CA TYR A 439 29.21 -9.97 17.72
C TYR A 439 30.16 -8.96 17.07
N ALA A 440 29.89 -8.59 15.81
CA ALA A 440 30.65 -7.59 15.09
C ALA A 440 30.66 -6.23 15.82
N LYS A 441 29.51 -5.72 16.25
CA LYS A 441 29.43 -4.42 16.95
C LYS A 441 29.95 -4.45 18.39
N CYS A 442 29.98 -5.62 19.01
CA CYS A 442 30.60 -5.84 20.32
C CYS A 442 32.13 -6.02 20.24
N GLY A 443 32.72 -6.06 19.04
CA GLY A 443 34.17 -6.18 18.83
C GLY A 443 34.69 -7.62 18.78
N CYS A 444 33.83 -8.63 18.85
CA CYS A 444 34.21 -10.04 18.76
C CYS A 444 34.09 -10.52 17.30
N LEU A 445 35.03 -10.10 16.44
CA LEU A 445 34.96 -10.40 15.00
C LEU A 445 35.18 -11.88 14.68
N ASP A 446 36.02 -12.59 15.45
CA ASP A 446 36.24 -14.03 15.26
C ASP A 446 34.97 -14.86 15.51
N ASP A 447 34.22 -14.51 16.55
CA ASP A 447 32.91 -15.11 16.85
C ASP A 447 31.90 -14.78 15.75
N ALA A 448 31.91 -13.53 15.25
CA ALA A 448 31.07 -13.11 14.13
C ALA A 448 31.39 -13.90 12.85
N GLU A 449 32.68 -14.11 12.56
CA GLU A 449 33.13 -14.90 11.41
C GLU A 449 32.73 -16.36 11.53
N THR A 450 32.89 -16.95 12.72
CA THR A 450 32.48 -18.33 12.99
C THR A 450 30.99 -18.51 12.71
N VAL A 451 30.14 -17.64 13.26
CA VAL A 451 28.70 -17.68 13.01
C VAL A 451 28.38 -17.48 11.52
N PHE A 452 29.09 -16.57 10.85
CA PHE A 452 28.90 -16.29 9.43
C PHE A 452 29.27 -17.49 8.54
N ILE A 453 30.36 -18.18 8.86
CA ILE A 453 30.82 -19.37 8.15
C ILE A 453 29.81 -20.51 8.30
N ASP A 454 29.27 -20.70 9.50
CA ASP A 454 28.30 -21.76 9.82
C ASP A 454 26.90 -21.54 9.18
N MET A 455 26.63 -20.36 8.62
CA MET A 455 25.34 -20.08 7.96
C MET A 455 25.11 -20.96 6.72
N PRO A 456 24.02 -21.75 6.65
CA PRO A 456 23.71 -22.58 5.47
C PRO A 456 23.40 -21.74 4.22
N ARG A 457 22.91 -20.52 4.42
CA ARG A 457 22.60 -19.57 3.35
C ARG A 457 22.89 -18.15 3.83
N ARG A 458 23.72 -17.45 3.07
CA ARG A 458 24.08 -16.05 3.34
C ARG A 458 23.36 -15.16 2.32
N ASP A 459 22.54 -14.24 2.79
CA ASP A 459 21.90 -13.24 1.93
C ASP A 459 22.71 -11.93 1.95
N VAL A 460 22.28 -10.97 1.13
CA VAL A 460 22.96 -9.66 1.03
C VAL A 460 23.05 -8.96 2.39
N VAL A 461 22.11 -9.20 3.30
CA VAL A 461 22.10 -8.55 4.62
C VAL A 461 23.17 -9.16 5.51
N ALA A 462 23.33 -10.48 5.53
CA ALA A 462 24.40 -11.17 6.25
C ALA A 462 25.80 -10.69 5.81
N TRP A 463 26.02 -10.61 4.49
CA TRP A 463 27.29 -10.09 3.93
C TRP A 463 27.55 -8.64 4.36
N ASN A 464 26.52 -7.80 4.32
CA ASN A 464 26.65 -6.40 4.71
C ASN A 464 26.91 -6.25 6.22
N SER A 465 26.31 -7.09 7.08
CA SER A 465 26.59 -7.08 8.51
C SER A 465 28.04 -7.44 8.82
N MET A 466 28.59 -8.43 8.13
CA MET A 466 29.99 -8.84 8.28
C MET A 466 30.96 -7.75 7.80
N ILE A 467 30.73 -7.22 6.59
CA ILE A 467 31.54 -6.13 6.01
C ILE A 467 31.49 -4.88 6.88
N ALA A 468 30.31 -4.50 7.38
CA ALA A 468 30.17 -3.35 8.27
C ALA A 468 30.89 -3.56 9.60
N GLY A 469 30.92 -4.80 10.10
CA GLY A 469 31.67 -5.18 11.29
C GLY A 469 33.17 -4.91 11.15
N PHE A 470 33.78 -5.47 10.11
CA PHE A 470 35.21 -5.30 9.83
C PHE A 470 35.56 -3.84 9.54
N SER A 471 34.70 -3.14 8.79
CA SER A 471 34.90 -1.72 8.48
C SER A 471 34.76 -0.80 9.69
N LEU A 472 33.98 -1.16 10.71
CA LEU A 472 33.76 -0.31 11.89
C LEU A 472 34.98 -0.25 12.82
N HIS A 473 35.74 -1.35 12.90
CA HIS A 473 36.89 -1.47 13.80
C HIS A 473 38.21 -1.01 13.18
N GLY A 474 38.19 -0.57 11.91
CA GLY A 474 39.24 0.22 11.24
C GLY A 474 40.63 -0.40 11.05
N VAL A 475 40.91 -1.56 11.64
CA VAL A 475 42.19 -2.27 11.53
C VAL A 475 42.21 -3.24 10.34
N TYR A 476 41.08 -3.44 9.66
CA TYR A 476 40.88 -4.58 8.74
C TYR A 476 40.47 -4.18 7.30
N TYR A 477 41.19 -3.24 6.69
CA TYR A 477 40.88 -2.78 5.33
C TYR A 477 40.97 -3.92 4.29
N ASP A 478 42.07 -4.67 4.32
CA ASP A 478 42.32 -5.75 3.37
C ASP A 478 41.28 -6.87 3.52
N GLU A 479 40.95 -7.24 4.74
CA GLU A 479 39.92 -8.23 5.04
C GLU A 479 38.53 -7.75 4.62
N THR A 480 38.22 -6.46 4.81
CA THR A 480 36.96 -5.86 4.35
C THR A 480 36.82 -5.95 2.82
N MET A 481 37.90 -5.67 2.08
CA MET A 481 37.92 -5.78 0.62
C MET A 481 37.89 -7.24 0.16
N GLN A 482 38.56 -8.14 0.86
CA GLN A 482 38.47 -9.58 0.60
C GLN A 482 37.04 -10.11 0.80
N LEU A 483 36.33 -9.66 1.84
CA LEU A 483 34.93 -10.02 2.06
C LEU A 483 34.02 -9.53 0.92
N LEU A 484 34.27 -8.34 0.38
CA LEU A 484 33.55 -7.84 -0.81
C LEU A 484 33.80 -8.71 -2.05
N VAL A 485 35.04 -9.15 -2.27
CA VAL A 485 35.39 -10.06 -3.36
C VAL A 485 34.75 -11.43 -3.15
N ARG A 486 34.73 -11.96 -1.91
CA ARG A 486 34.06 -13.23 -1.59
C ARG A 486 32.55 -13.14 -1.83
N MET A 487 31.90 -12.03 -1.44
CA MET A 487 30.48 -11.77 -1.72
C MET A 487 30.16 -11.86 -3.22
N GLN A 488 31.02 -11.28 -4.07
CA GLN A 488 30.85 -11.34 -5.53
C GLN A 488 31.10 -12.73 -6.10
N LYS A 489 32.07 -13.49 -5.56
CA LYS A 489 32.34 -14.89 -5.94
C LYS A 489 31.15 -15.81 -5.61
N ASP A 490 30.42 -15.52 -4.54
CA ASP A 490 29.18 -16.22 -4.17
C ASP A 490 27.95 -15.76 -5.00
N PHE A 491 28.17 -15.06 -6.12
CA PHE A 491 27.15 -14.54 -7.04
C PHE A 491 26.15 -13.57 -6.39
N ILE A 492 26.56 -12.88 -5.32
CA ILE A 492 25.73 -11.89 -4.62
C ILE A 492 26.19 -10.49 -5.03
N SER A 493 25.31 -9.74 -5.67
CA SER A 493 25.62 -8.37 -6.14
C SER A 493 25.61 -7.37 -4.97
N PRO A 494 26.70 -6.59 -4.78
CA PRO A 494 26.72 -5.47 -3.85
C PRO A 494 25.58 -4.49 -4.09
N ASN A 495 24.98 -3.96 -3.01
CA ASN A 495 23.91 -2.98 -3.09
C ASN A 495 24.32 -1.66 -2.42
N SER A 496 23.40 -0.69 -2.37
CA SER A 496 23.66 0.61 -1.74
C SER A 496 24.09 0.51 -0.27
N SER A 497 23.62 -0.51 0.46
CA SER A 497 24.04 -0.74 1.85
C SER A 497 25.44 -1.32 1.94
N THR A 498 25.86 -2.14 0.97
CA THR A 498 27.26 -2.62 0.86
C THR A 498 28.22 -1.45 0.66
N ILE A 499 27.84 -0.49 -0.19
CA ILE A 499 28.64 0.73 -0.42
C ILE A 499 28.78 1.53 0.89
N VAL A 500 27.68 1.73 1.62
CA VAL A 500 27.73 2.44 2.91
C VAL A 500 28.61 1.69 3.93
N ALA A 501 28.56 0.35 3.93
CA ALA A 501 29.32 -0.48 4.86
C ALA A 501 30.84 -0.41 4.64
N ILE A 502 31.32 -0.17 3.41
CA ILE A 502 32.77 -0.10 3.10
C ILE A 502 33.36 1.31 3.17
N LEU A 503 32.52 2.35 3.25
CA LEU A 503 32.98 3.75 3.28
C LEU A 503 33.96 4.05 4.42
N PRO A 504 33.74 3.59 5.67
CA PRO A 504 34.69 3.87 6.76
C PRO A 504 36.08 3.28 6.51
N ALA A 505 36.16 2.05 5.99
CA ALA A 505 37.42 1.40 5.63
C ALA A 505 38.16 2.15 4.50
N ILE A 506 37.44 2.59 3.46
CA ILE A 506 38.04 3.38 2.36
C ILE A 506 38.52 4.76 2.83
N ALA A 507 37.79 5.39 3.75
CA ALA A 507 38.17 6.68 4.31
C ALA A 507 39.47 6.59 5.13
N GLN A 508 39.68 5.47 5.83
CA GLN A 508 40.88 5.23 6.64
C GLN A 508 42.09 4.79 5.82
N ALA A 509 41.90 4.11 4.69
CA ALA A 509 43.01 3.75 3.78
C ALA A 509 43.59 4.94 3.01
N ASN A 510 42.88 6.08 2.98
CA ASN A 510 43.30 7.32 2.32
C ASN A 510 43.80 8.41 3.31
N ALA A 511 43.84 8.09 4.61
CA ALA A 511 44.39 8.94 5.67
C ALA A 511 45.78 8.42 6.06
#